data_AF-A0A2R4T289-F1
#
_entry.id   AF-A0A2R4T289-F1
#
_cell.length_a   1.000
_cell.length_b   1.000
_cell.length_c   1.000
_cell.angle_alpha   90.00
_cell.angle_beta   90.00
_cell.angle_gamma   90.00
#
_symmetry.space_group_name_H-M   'P 1'
#
loop_
_entity.id
_entity.type
_entity.pdbx_description
1 polymer ?
#
loop_
_entity_poly.entity_id
_entity_poly.type
_entity_poly.pdbx_seq_one_letter_code
_entity_poly.pdbx_strand_id
1 'polypeptide(L)'
;MRSRLIALRAVGAAAVLVLAAPAAQAAYAADSVEVTVFPDGVAPGGDVEIQVQGCKGTTGAVTSRAFVAQTELTVRSSGRHMSGETTVRTGVTIGTYEVSVRCDGREHAGAGRIKVVKQQPDHQPTPVAPVRAGGGGTAALAAARGEDPADDAGPGTPHTVIGLVLAGVAAVAVAFRTSRRRRTDAD
;
A
#
# COMPACT_ATOMS: atom_id res chain seq x y z
N MET A 1 -48.32 80.39 26.05
CA MET A 1 -47.94 79.77 27.34
C MET A 1 -48.15 78.25 27.23
N ARG A 2 -47.11 77.46 27.54
CA ARG A 2 -47.17 76.08 28.09
C ARG A 2 -47.85 75.01 27.19
N SER A 3 -47.13 74.26 26.36
CA SER A 3 -46.38 73.02 26.70
C SER A 3 -47.24 71.93 27.35
N ARG A 4 -47.44 70.79 26.65
CA ARG A 4 -47.44 69.35 27.07
C ARG A 4 -47.53 68.47 25.81
N LEU A 5 -46.43 67.91 25.27
CA LEU A 5 -45.72 66.66 25.61
C LEU A 5 -46.58 65.37 25.62
N ILE A 6 -46.44 64.62 24.51
CA ILE A 6 -46.15 63.18 24.34
C ILE A 6 -47.08 62.14 25.00
N ALA A 7 -47.69 61.29 24.15
CA ALA A 7 -47.84 59.83 24.27
C ALA A 7 -48.63 59.33 23.02
N LEU A 8 -48.45 58.20 22.36
CA LEU A 8 -47.56 57.04 22.46
C LEU A 8 -47.76 56.25 21.13
N ARG A 9 -46.66 55.76 20.52
CA ARG A 9 -46.47 54.43 19.88
C ARG A 9 -47.39 53.93 18.74
N ALA A 10 -46.75 53.61 17.61
CA ALA A 10 -46.69 52.27 16.98
C ALA A 10 -45.82 52.38 15.70
N VAL A 11 -44.52 52.07 15.75
CA VAL A 11 -43.91 50.78 15.36
C VAL A 11 -44.59 50.10 14.16
N GLY A 12 -43.88 50.09 13.04
CA GLY A 12 -44.24 49.33 11.84
C GLY A 12 -43.07 49.32 10.85
N ALA A 13 -41.90 48.82 11.26
CA ALA A 13 -40.79 48.57 10.35
C ALA A 13 -41.06 47.25 9.60
N ALA A 14 -41.50 47.35 8.35
CA ALA A 14 -41.64 46.19 7.47
C ALA A 14 -40.24 45.77 6.99
N ALA A 15 -39.64 44.79 7.66
CA ALA A 15 -38.45 44.11 7.16
C ALA A 15 -38.88 43.05 6.13
N VAL A 16 -38.65 43.32 4.85
CA VAL A 16 -38.79 42.32 3.78
C VAL A 16 -37.57 41.40 3.85
N LEU A 17 -37.73 40.25 4.50
CA LEU A 17 -36.76 39.14 4.42
C LEU A 17 -36.93 38.44 3.07
N VAL A 18 -36.07 38.76 2.11
CA VAL A 18 -35.88 37.94 0.91
C VAL A 18 -35.13 36.68 1.36
N LEU A 19 -35.87 35.61 1.62
CA LEU A 19 -35.32 34.27 1.78
C LEU A 19 -34.85 33.77 0.41
N ALA A 20 -33.57 33.98 0.11
CA ALA A 20 -32.88 33.20 -0.91
C ALA A 20 -32.79 31.75 -0.40
N ALA A 21 -33.65 30.87 -0.91
CA ALA A 21 -33.59 29.46 -0.61
C ALA A 21 -32.42 28.80 -1.36
N PRO A 22 -31.45 28.15 -0.68
CA PRO A 22 -30.58 27.21 -1.33
C PRO A 22 -31.32 25.87 -1.36
N ALA A 23 -32.08 25.60 -2.41
CA ALA A 23 -32.59 24.26 -2.65
C ALA A 23 -31.51 23.42 -3.36
N ALA A 24 -30.36 23.22 -2.71
CA ALA A 24 -29.47 22.12 -3.02
C ALA A 24 -29.90 20.93 -2.15
N GLN A 25 -31.00 20.29 -2.53
CA GLN A 25 -31.51 19.11 -1.86
C GLN A 25 -30.93 17.88 -2.54
N ALA A 26 -29.73 17.49 -2.11
CA ALA A 26 -29.27 16.11 -2.30
C ALA A 26 -30.03 15.23 -1.30
N ALA A 27 -31.27 14.88 -1.65
CA ALA A 27 -32.08 13.93 -0.91
C ALA A 27 -31.95 12.55 -1.59
N TYR A 28 -30.89 11.81 -1.28
CA TYR A 28 -30.79 10.39 -1.64
C TYR A 28 -30.31 9.61 -0.42
N ALA A 29 -31.23 9.17 0.44
CA ALA A 29 -30.86 8.44 1.66
C ALA A 29 -31.82 7.29 2.04
N ALA A 30 -32.63 6.76 1.12
CA ALA A 30 -33.45 5.58 1.40
C ALA A 30 -33.59 4.57 0.24
N ASP A 31 -33.27 4.97 -1.00
CA ASP A 31 -33.20 4.13 -2.20
C ASP A 31 -31.81 4.24 -2.88
N SER A 32 -30.76 4.50 -2.09
CA SER A 32 -29.41 4.67 -2.61
C SER A 32 -28.79 3.32 -2.92
N VAL A 33 -28.76 2.96 -4.20
CA VAL A 33 -27.94 1.85 -4.70
C VAL A 33 -26.47 2.26 -4.59
N GLU A 34 -25.69 1.46 -3.87
CA GLU A 34 -24.27 1.70 -3.66
C GLU A 34 -23.45 0.71 -4.50
N VAL A 35 -22.43 1.23 -5.18
CA VAL A 35 -21.53 0.44 -6.03
C VAL A 35 -20.10 0.56 -5.50
N THR A 36 -19.51 -0.59 -5.19
CA THR A 36 -18.10 -0.74 -4.85
C THR A 36 -17.37 -1.40 -6.02
N VAL A 37 -16.21 -0.86 -6.40
CA VAL A 37 -15.39 -1.38 -7.50
C VAL A 37 -14.03 -1.78 -6.94
N PHE A 38 -13.57 -2.98 -7.29
CA PHE A 38 -12.25 -3.49 -6.92
C PHE A 38 -11.48 -3.94 -8.16
N PRO A 39 -10.23 -3.50 -8.37
CA PRO A 39 -9.51 -2.48 -7.59
C PRO A 39 -10.11 -1.06 -7.76
N ASP A 40 -9.70 -0.10 -6.90
CA ASP A 40 -10.20 1.29 -6.91
C ASP A 40 -9.64 2.12 -8.09
N GLY A 41 -8.64 1.59 -8.79
CA GLY A 41 -8.09 2.10 -10.03
C GLY A 41 -7.56 0.96 -10.89
N VAL A 42 -7.89 0.99 -12.18
CA VAL A 42 -7.48 -0.05 -13.14
C VAL A 42 -6.94 0.56 -14.43
N ALA A 43 -6.01 -0.12 -15.09
CA ALA A 43 -5.53 0.28 -16.41
C ALA A 43 -6.53 -0.09 -17.52
N PRO A 44 -6.48 0.57 -18.69
CA PRO A 44 -7.20 0.10 -19.87
C PRO A 44 -6.87 -1.38 -20.17
N GLY A 45 -7.89 -2.20 -20.37
CA GLY A 45 -7.74 -3.66 -20.57
C GLY A 45 -7.71 -4.49 -19.29
N GLY A 46 -7.70 -3.87 -18.10
CA GLY A 46 -7.76 -4.60 -16.83
C GLY A 46 -9.18 -5.03 -16.46
N ASP A 47 -9.24 -6.05 -15.61
CA ASP A 47 -10.48 -6.59 -15.06
C ASP A 47 -10.82 -5.95 -13.73
N VAL A 48 -12.12 -5.78 -13.47
CA VAL A 48 -12.65 -5.28 -12.21
C VAL A 48 -13.81 -6.12 -11.71
N GLU A 49 -13.85 -6.30 -10.40
CA GLU A 49 -15.01 -6.84 -9.70
C GLU A 49 -15.90 -5.67 -9.24
N ILE A 50 -17.19 -5.78 -9.53
CA ILE A 50 -18.20 -4.80 -9.15
C ILE A 50 -19.12 -5.45 -8.14
N GLN A 51 -19.31 -4.78 -7.00
CA GLN A 51 -20.26 -5.17 -5.97
C GLN A 51 -21.33 -4.10 -5.82
N VAL A 52 -22.59 -4.52 -5.81
CA VAL A 52 -23.76 -3.63 -5.74
C VAL A 52 -24.61 -3.99 -4.53
N GLN A 53 -24.95 -2.96 -3.75
CA GLN A 53 -25.81 -3.05 -2.57
C GLN A 53 -27.04 -2.18 -2.73
N GLY A 54 -28.16 -2.55 -2.09
CA GLY A 54 -29.41 -1.79 -2.10
C GLY A 54 -30.44 -2.23 -3.16
N CYS A 55 -30.11 -3.19 -4.03
CA CYS A 55 -31.09 -3.84 -4.91
C CYS A 55 -31.86 -4.95 -4.15
N LYS A 56 -33.18 -5.06 -4.38
CA LYS A 56 -34.05 -6.05 -3.74
C LYS A 56 -34.08 -7.39 -4.50
N GLY A 57 -33.89 -7.34 -5.82
CA GLY A 57 -33.85 -8.49 -6.71
C GLY A 57 -32.56 -9.31 -6.55
N THR A 58 -32.51 -10.45 -7.24
CA THR A 58 -31.34 -11.36 -7.26
C THR A 58 -30.50 -11.25 -8.53
N THR A 59 -31.03 -10.57 -9.55
CA THR A 59 -30.33 -10.27 -10.80
C THR A 59 -30.36 -8.77 -11.11
N GLY A 60 -29.35 -8.32 -11.84
CA GLY A 60 -29.24 -6.94 -12.31
C GLY A 60 -28.27 -6.83 -13.48
N ALA A 61 -28.07 -5.63 -13.98
CA ALA A 61 -27.06 -5.34 -14.99
C ALA A 61 -26.31 -4.06 -14.64
N VAL A 62 -25.02 -4.00 -14.97
CA VAL A 62 -24.19 -2.83 -14.79
C VAL A 62 -23.62 -2.36 -16.12
N THR A 63 -23.59 -1.04 -16.31
CA THR A 63 -23.12 -0.40 -17.53
C THR A 63 -22.19 0.77 -17.22
N SER A 64 -21.19 0.96 -18.07
CA SER A 64 -20.33 2.15 -18.07
C SER A 64 -19.74 2.34 -19.46
N ARG A 65 -19.40 3.59 -19.80
CA ARG A 65 -18.66 3.90 -21.04
C ARG A 65 -17.23 3.32 -21.03
N ALA A 66 -16.71 2.98 -19.85
CA ALA A 66 -15.40 2.34 -19.72
C ALA A 66 -15.43 0.83 -19.99
N PHE A 67 -16.58 0.17 -19.93
CA PHE A 67 -16.66 -1.30 -20.02
C PHE A 67 -16.79 -1.78 -21.46
N VAL A 68 -16.20 -2.94 -21.76
CA VAL A 68 -16.31 -3.57 -23.08
C VAL A 68 -17.78 -3.85 -23.42
N ALA A 69 -18.55 -4.35 -22.45
CA ALA A 69 -19.97 -4.65 -22.58
C ALA A 69 -20.72 -4.40 -21.27
N GLN A 70 -22.05 -4.52 -21.31
CA GLN A 70 -22.84 -4.63 -20.09
C GLN A 70 -22.49 -5.94 -19.37
N THR A 71 -22.47 -5.90 -18.04
CA THR A 71 -22.21 -7.08 -17.21
C THR A 71 -23.46 -7.41 -16.40
N GLU A 72 -23.83 -8.69 -16.36
CA GLU A 72 -24.91 -9.18 -15.51
C GLU A 72 -24.40 -9.35 -14.07
N LEU A 73 -25.24 -8.94 -13.12
CA LEU A 73 -24.97 -9.04 -11.69
C LEU A 73 -25.82 -10.17 -11.11
N THR A 74 -25.21 -10.96 -10.24
CA THR A 74 -25.90 -12.03 -9.51
C THR A 74 -25.52 -11.98 -8.04
N VAL A 75 -26.41 -12.45 -7.18
CA VAL A 75 -26.14 -12.55 -5.74
C VAL A 75 -25.13 -13.66 -5.46
N ARG A 76 -23.98 -13.31 -4.86
CA ARG A 76 -22.98 -14.29 -4.40
C ARG A 76 -23.26 -14.69 -2.95
N SER A 77 -23.58 -15.97 -2.72
CA SER A 77 -23.60 -16.80 -1.49
C SER A 77 -24.21 -16.24 -0.19
N SER A 78 -24.01 -14.96 0.14
CA SER A 78 -24.46 -14.31 1.37
C SER A 78 -25.72 -13.45 1.24
N GLY A 79 -26.28 -13.29 0.04
CA GLY A 79 -27.55 -12.57 -0.15
C GLY A 79 -27.49 -11.04 -0.05
N ARG A 80 -26.37 -10.47 0.42
CA ARG A 80 -26.29 -9.05 0.81
C ARG A 80 -25.85 -8.09 -0.29
N HIS A 81 -25.15 -8.60 -1.31
CA HIS A 81 -24.72 -7.81 -2.46
C HIS A 81 -24.77 -8.66 -3.72
N MET A 82 -24.92 -7.98 -4.84
CA MET A 82 -24.77 -8.56 -6.17
C MET A 82 -23.36 -8.31 -6.65
N SER A 83 -22.75 -9.29 -7.29
CA SER A 83 -21.40 -9.19 -7.82
C SER A 83 -21.38 -9.53 -9.30
N GLY A 84 -20.47 -8.92 -10.04
CA GLY A 84 -20.13 -9.28 -11.41
C GLY A 84 -18.74 -8.79 -11.77
N GLU A 85 -18.13 -9.44 -12.76
CA GLU A 85 -16.81 -9.08 -13.28
C GLU A 85 -16.95 -8.46 -14.66
N THR A 86 -16.10 -7.48 -14.95
CA THR A 86 -16.07 -6.83 -16.27
C THR A 86 -14.68 -6.35 -16.63
N THR A 87 -14.42 -6.22 -17.92
CA THR A 87 -13.15 -5.74 -18.45
C THR A 87 -13.30 -4.30 -18.91
N VAL A 88 -12.32 -3.46 -18.56
CA VAL A 88 -12.23 -2.08 -19.03
C VAL A 88 -11.69 -2.07 -20.47
N ARG A 89 -12.29 -1.26 -21.35
CA ARG A 89 -11.87 -1.12 -22.75
C ARG A 89 -10.40 -0.68 -22.83
N THR A 90 -9.63 -1.30 -23.72
CA THR A 90 -8.22 -0.96 -23.97
C THR A 90 -8.02 0.45 -24.56
N GLY A 91 -8.98 0.94 -25.35
CA GLY A 91 -8.95 2.27 -25.96
C GLY A 91 -9.61 3.39 -25.12
N VAL A 92 -10.00 3.11 -23.88
CA VAL A 92 -10.62 4.14 -23.03
C VAL A 92 -9.57 5.11 -22.52
N THR A 93 -9.93 6.39 -22.43
CA THR A 93 -9.06 7.42 -21.85
C THR A 93 -8.92 7.22 -20.35
N ILE A 94 -7.80 7.65 -19.79
CA ILE A 94 -7.60 7.74 -18.34
C ILE A 94 -8.56 8.78 -17.77
N GLY A 95 -9.26 8.46 -16.68
CA GLY A 95 -10.26 9.34 -16.11
C GLY A 95 -11.22 8.61 -15.16
N THR A 96 -12.21 9.34 -14.67
CA THR A 96 -13.29 8.76 -13.85
C THR A 96 -14.53 8.57 -14.71
N TYR A 97 -15.11 7.38 -14.67
CA TYR A 97 -16.31 7.03 -15.42
C TYR A 97 -17.44 6.68 -14.47
N GLU A 98 -18.63 7.18 -14.77
CA GLU A 98 -19.84 6.82 -14.05
C GLU A 98 -20.24 5.38 -14.36
N VAL A 99 -20.79 4.73 -13.34
CA VAL A 99 -21.32 3.38 -13.40
C VAL A 99 -22.81 3.47 -13.13
N SER A 100 -23.61 2.92 -14.03
CA SER A 100 -25.07 2.85 -13.91
C SER A 100 -25.49 1.42 -13.66
N VAL A 101 -26.46 1.24 -12.78
CA VAL A 101 -26.97 -0.08 -12.38
C VAL A 101 -28.44 -0.17 -12.75
N ARG A 102 -28.84 -1.27 -13.38
CA ARG A 102 -30.24 -1.61 -13.61
C ARG A 102 -30.61 -2.80 -12.73
N CYS A 103 -31.46 -2.57 -11.75
CA CYS A 103 -32.03 -3.62 -10.89
C CYS A 103 -33.47 -3.25 -10.52
N ASP A 104 -34.26 -4.23 -10.09
CA ASP A 104 -35.67 -4.01 -9.69
C ASP A 104 -36.54 -3.31 -10.75
N GLY A 105 -36.19 -3.49 -12.03
CA GLY A 105 -36.88 -2.84 -13.16
C GLY A 105 -36.59 -1.34 -13.33
N ARG A 106 -35.67 -0.76 -12.55
CA ARG A 106 -35.29 0.66 -12.61
C ARG A 106 -33.82 0.83 -12.96
N GLU A 107 -33.49 1.95 -13.58
CA GLU A 107 -32.11 2.37 -13.82
C GLU A 107 -31.68 3.38 -12.76
N HIS A 108 -30.53 3.10 -12.15
CA HIS A 108 -29.85 3.92 -11.16
C HIS A 108 -28.59 4.48 -11.81
N ALA A 109 -28.74 5.61 -12.50
CA ALA A 109 -27.64 6.30 -13.15
C ALA A 109 -26.71 6.92 -12.10
N GLY A 110 -25.39 6.86 -12.35
CA GLY A 110 -24.39 7.46 -11.45
C GLY A 110 -24.33 6.80 -10.06
N ALA A 111 -24.76 5.55 -9.92
CA ALA A 111 -24.74 4.78 -8.67
C ALA A 111 -23.32 4.50 -8.16
N GLY A 112 -22.32 4.63 -9.04
CA GLY A 112 -20.91 4.50 -8.69
C GLY A 112 -19.98 5.16 -9.68
N ARG A 113 -18.68 5.03 -9.40
CA ARG A 113 -17.62 5.53 -10.27
C ARG A 113 -16.46 4.54 -10.31
N ILE A 114 -15.85 4.40 -11.48
CA ILE A 114 -14.60 3.67 -11.67
C ILE A 114 -13.51 4.63 -12.14
N LYS A 115 -12.29 4.47 -11.62
CA LYS A 115 -11.13 5.22 -12.09
C LYS A 115 -10.33 4.36 -13.05
N VAL A 116 -10.19 4.85 -14.27
CA VAL A 116 -9.19 4.34 -15.20
C VAL A 116 -7.92 5.16 -15.00
N VAL A 117 -6.84 4.49 -14.62
CA VAL A 117 -5.55 5.10 -14.31
C VAL A 117 -4.49 4.60 -15.30
N LYS A 118 -3.32 5.24 -15.31
CA LYS A 118 -2.16 4.63 -15.97
C LYS A 118 -1.86 3.31 -15.26
N GLN A 119 -1.40 2.32 -16.01
CA GLN A 119 -0.93 1.07 -15.42
C GLN A 119 0.22 1.38 -14.46
N GLN A 120 -0.12 1.45 -13.17
CA GLN A 120 0.86 1.42 -12.13
C GLN A 120 1.33 -0.03 -12.06
N PRO A 121 2.64 -0.30 -12.01
CA PRO A 121 3.09 -1.62 -11.61
C PRO A 121 2.41 -1.92 -10.28
N ASP A 122 1.50 -2.90 -10.25
CA ASP A 122 0.93 -3.39 -9.00
C ASP A 122 2.07 -3.64 -8.03
N HIS A 123 1.84 -3.38 -6.75
CA HIS A 123 2.82 -3.68 -5.70
C HIS A 123 3.32 -5.10 -5.92
N GLN A 124 4.55 -5.23 -6.43
CA GLN A 124 5.17 -6.53 -6.57
C GLN A 124 5.05 -7.17 -5.19
N PRO A 125 4.49 -8.39 -5.08
CA PRO A 125 4.46 -9.08 -3.81
C PRO A 125 5.88 -9.12 -3.30
N THR A 126 6.17 -8.29 -2.29
CA THR A 126 7.51 -8.26 -1.70
C THR A 126 7.71 -9.62 -1.08
N PRO A 127 8.80 -10.33 -1.39
CA PRO A 127 9.04 -11.67 -0.89
C PRO A 127 8.77 -11.72 0.62
N VAL A 128 7.86 -12.60 1.04
CA VAL A 128 7.51 -12.75 2.46
C VAL A 128 8.67 -13.45 3.16
N ALA A 129 9.67 -12.66 3.54
CA ALA A 129 10.97 -13.03 4.08
C ALA A 129 11.83 -13.95 3.17
N PRO A 130 13.16 -13.76 3.16
CA PRO A 130 14.06 -14.81 2.70
C PRO A 130 13.79 -16.07 3.52
N VAL A 131 13.37 -17.15 2.86
CA VAL A 131 13.49 -18.47 3.49
C VAL A 131 14.97 -18.63 3.81
N ARG A 132 15.32 -19.01 5.04
CA ARG A 132 16.68 -19.49 5.33
C ARG A 132 16.87 -20.80 4.58
N ALA A 133 17.09 -20.74 3.27
CA ALA A 133 17.85 -21.76 2.58
C ALA A 133 19.25 -21.63 3.17
N GLY A 134 19.58 -22.52 4.11
CA GLY A 134 20.87 -22.54 4.76
C GLY A 134 21.99 -22.66 3.73
N GLY A 135 22.54 -21.53 3.30
CA GLY A 135 23.74 -21.43 2.50
C GLY A 135 24.96 -21.54 3.42
N GLY A 136 25.25 -22.77 3.84
CA GLY A 136 26.47 -23.07 4.60
C GLY A 136 27.70 -23.07 3.69
N GLY A 137 28.59 -22.09 3.87
CA GLY A 137 30.01 -22.38 4.07
C GLY A 137 30.96 -22.52 2.87
N THR A 138 31.02 -21.58 1.92
CA THR A 138 32.12 -21.58 0.92
C THR A 138 32.88 -20.26 0.73
N ALA A 139 32.57 -19.19 1.46
CA ALA A 139 33.29 -17.91 1.29
C ALA A 139 34.56 -17.76 2.16
N ALA A 140 34.78 -18.60 3.18
CA ALA A 140 35.86 -18.42 4.16
C ALA A 140 37.15 -19.21 3.87
N LEU A 141 37.33 -19.77 2.67
CA LEU A 141 38.56 -20.49 2.30
C LEU A 141 39.51 -19.67 1.41
N ALA A 142 39.10 -18.48 0.97
CA ALA A 142 39.95 -17.60 0.14
C ALA A 142 40.75 -16.56 0.95
N ALA A 143 40.45 -16.35 2.24
CA ALA A 143 41.12 -15.35 3.07
C ALA A 143 42.32 -15.90 3.87
N ALA A 144 42.60 -17.20 3.82
CA ALA A 144 43.72 -17.82 4.53
C ALA A 144 44.99 -17.95 3.68
N ARG A 145 45.34 -16.90 2.92
CA ARG A 145 46.65 -16.80 2.28
C ARG A 145 47.12 -15.35 2.24
N GLY A 146 48.03 -15.02 3.16
CA GLY A 146 48.88 -13.83 3.09
C GLY A 146 48.59 -12.79 4.16
N GLU A 147 49.44 -12.78 5.18
CA GLU A 147 49.73 -11.70 6.13
C GLU A 147 49.66 -10.27 5.55
N ASP A 148 49.05 -9.34 6.32
CA ASP A 148 49.69 -8.12 6.82
C ASP A 148 48.89 -7.56 8.03
N PRO A 149 49.51 -7.22 9.19
CA PRO A 149 48.80 -6.82 10.39
C PRO A 149 48.88 -5.31 10.63
N ALA A 150 47.82 -4.57 10.30
CA ALA A 150 47.56 -3.27 10.89
C ALA A 150 46.07 -2.96 10.75
N ASP A 151 45.34 -3.06 11.86
CA ASP A 151 44.73 -1.88 12.47
C ASP A 151 43.72 -2.31 13.54
N ASP A 152 44.07 -1.92 14.77
CA ASP A 152 43.21 -1.55 15.88
C ASP A 152 41.89 -2.30 16.11
N ALA A 153 42.02 -3.44 16.79
CA ALA A 153 41.03 -3.86 17.79
C ALA A 153 41.72 -4.65 18.91
N GLY A 154 42.40 -3.93 19.81
CA GLY A 154 43.19 -4.53 20.89
C GLY A 154 42.52 -4.44 22.27
N PRO A 155 42.01 -5.54 22.84
CA PRO A 155 41.57 -5.63 24.24
C PRO A 155 42.78 -5.60 25.18
N GLY A 156 42.78 -4.67 26.14
CA GLY A 156 43.53 -4.69 27.42
C GLY A 156 45.03 -4.99 27.36
N THR A 157 45.83 -4.02 27.82
CA THR A 157 47.29 -4.10 28.02
C THR A 157 47.85 -5.38 28.68
N PRO A 158 47.17 -6.14 29.56
CA PRO A 158 47.75 -7.38 30.10
C PRO A 158 47.83 -8.55 29.10
N HIS A 159 46.97 -8.63 28.08
CA HIS A 159 46.93 -9.78 27.17
C HIS A 159 47.99 -9.72 26.06
N THR A 160 48.40 -8.50 25.68
CA THR A 160 49.50 -8.27 24.74
C THR A 160 50.84 -8.75 25.30
N VAL A 161 51.07 -8.57 26.60
CA VAL A 161 52.30 -9.00 27.27
C VAL A 161 52.39 -10.53 27.29
N ILE A 162 51.28 -11.22 27.59
CA ILE A 162 51.23 -12.69 27.61
C ILE A 162 51.45 -13.25 26.20
N GLY A 163 50.83 -12.66 25.17
CA GLY A 163 51.03 -13.06 23.77
C GLY A 163 52.48 -12.90 23.31
N LEU A 164 53.13 -11.79 23.69
CA LEU A 164 54.52 -11.53 23.31
C LEU A 164 55.51 -12.49 23.99
N VAL A 165 55.30 -12.80 25.28
CA VAL A 165 56.13 -13.77 26.01
C VAL A 165 56.01 -15.17 25.38
N LEU A 166 54.80 -15.62 25.06
CA LEU A 166 54.59 -16.93 24.41
C LEU A 166 55.21 -17.00 23.02
N ALA A 167 55.09 -15.94 22.22
CA ALA A 167 55.70 -15.86 20.90
C ALA A 167 57.24 -15.90 20.98
N GLY A 168 57.84 -15.20 21.95
CA GLY A 168 59.28 -15.23 22.19
C GLY A 168 59.80 -16.63 22.56
N VAL A 169 59.10 -17.34 23.46
CA VAL A 169 59.47 -18.72 23.85
C VAL A 169 59.40 -19.67 22.65
N ALA A 170 58.36 -19.55 21.82
CA ALA A 170 58.22 -20.37 20.61
C ALA A 170 59.36 -20.13 19.61
N ALA A 171 59.75 -18.87 19.39
CA ALA A 171 60.86 -18.53 18.49
C ALA A 171 62.20 -19.13 18.97
N VAL A 172 62.49 -19.04 20.27
CA VAL A 172 63.71 -19.64 20.85
C VAL A 172 63.67 -21.17 20.74
N ALA A 173 62.53 -21.80 21.00
CA ALA A 173 62.39 -23.25 20.88
C ALA A 173 62.62 -23.74 19.44
N VAL A 174 62.10 -23.01 18.45
CA VAL A 174 62.29 -23.33 17.02
C VAL A 174 63.75 -23.09 16.60
N ALA A 175 64.36 -21.98 17.01
CA ALA A 175 65.78 -21.71 16.74
C ALA A 175 66.70 -22.79 17.34
N PHE A 176 66.43 -23.22 18.58
CA PHE A 176 67.19 -24.28 19.23
C PHE A 176 66.97 -25.65 18.59
N ARG A 177 65.73 -25.96 18.20
CA ARG A 177 65.39 -27.23 17.54
C ARG A 177 66.01 -27.31 16.14
N THR A 178 66.03 -26.19 15.41
CA THR A 178 66.66 -26.13 14.09
C THR A 178 68.18 -26.20 14.18
N SER A 179 68.81 -25.55 15.17
CA SER A 179 70.26 -25.67 15.38
C SER A 179 70.67 -27.08 15.80
N ARG A 180 69.88 -27.75 16.65
CA ARG A 180 70.12 -29.17 16.98
C ARG A 180 70.03 -30.07 15.75
N ARG A 181 69.02 -29.87 14.91
CA ARG A 181 68.87 -30.65 13.66
C ARG A 181 70.05 -30.44 12.71
N ARG A 182 70.58 -29.23 12.58
CA ARG A 182 71.74 -28.97 11.71
C ARG A 182 73.05 -29.54 12.25
N ARG A 183 73.20 -29.74 13.55
CA ARG A 183 74.40 -30.35 14.14
C ARG A 183 74.44 -31.87 13.99
N THR A 184 73.30 -32.52 13.75
CA THR A 184 73.23 -33.96 13.45
C THR A 184 73.49 -34.31 11.98
N ASP A 185 73.60 -33.32 11.10
CA ASP A 185 73.94 -33.48 9.68
C ASP A 185 75.43 -33.17 9.38
N ALA A 186 76.23 -32.85 10.41
CA ALA A 186 77.61 -32.39 10.25
C ALA A 186 78.66 -33.28 10.95
N ASP A 187 78.35 -34.55 11.21
CA ASP A 187 79.30 -35.60 11.64
C ASP A 187 79.11 -36.84 10.78
#